data_AF-A0A3N5XNJ4-F1
#
_entry.id   AF-A0A3N5XNJ4-F1
#
_cell.length_a   1.000
_cell.length_b   1.000
_cell.length_c   1.000
_cell.angle_alpha   90.00
_cell.angle_beta   90.00
_cell.angle_gamma   90.00
#
_symmetry.space_group_name_H-M   'P 1'
#
loop_
_entity.id
_entity.type
_entity.pdbx_description
1 polymer ?
#
loop_
_entity_poly.entity_id
_entity_poly.type
_entity_poly.pdbx_seq_one_letter_code
_entity_poly.pdbx_strand_id
1 'polypeptide(L)'
;MKPYISKTAYLVLAVCMLVFPVLGCAGSGTQSKGPSYPVDSSVHTTLQQTIVPGTIAPGSTIPSSAVSQYDKYGYGKWTLAQGLPLDPRTDIMPADYSGASVTSKAKLLNFFAFTDIHITDKESPAQLIYLQQLYYPVLLPAPFDAMGHTPWAWQTSVYSPVMLYTTHVLDAAVQTINALHKQNPFDFGISLGDAANSTQYNETRWYIDVLDGKLITPSSGAHLGAKTIDYQKPFQAAGLDKTIPWYQALGNHDHFWIGSLPVNIFLRQAMISDTVMAAGDVLLNPANINNPMFYMGVLDGSTPNGNIKDAGPVVTFNKPPKIAVDPNRRSLLRTEWINEF
;
A
#
# COMPACT_ATOMS: atom_id res chain seq x y z
N MET A 1 41.74 -48.54 -63.76
CA MET A 1 41.43 -47.80 -64.99
C MET A 1 39.90 -47.69 -65.08
N LYS A 2 39.35 -46.47 -64.96
CA LYS A 2 37.92 -46.04 -65.05
C LYS A 2 36.87 -46.71 -64.13
N PRO A 3 36.13 -45.92 -63.31
CA PRO A 3 34.83 -46.28 -62.77
C PRO A 3 33.69 -45.43 -63.36
N TYR A 4 32.48 -45.60 -62.81
CA TYR A 4 31.19 -44.91 -63.01
C TYR A 4 30.21 -45.68 -63.92
N ILE A 5 29.40 -46.61 -63.42
CA ILE A 5 28.30 -46.57 -62.42
C ILE A 5 27.12 -45.70 -62.85
N SER A 6 26.05 -46.41 -63.26
CA SER A 6 24.72 -45.96 -63.67
C SER A 6 23.89 -45.39 -62.53
N LYS A 7 23.03 -44.41 -62.83
CA LYS A 7 21.75 -44.23 -62.12
C LYS A 7 20.68 -43.69 -63.06
N THR A 8 19.61 -44.46 -63.24
CA THR A 8 18.35 -44.06 -63.85
C THR A 8 17.48 -43.44 -62.75
N ALA A 9 16.95 -42.23 -63.00
CA ALA A 9 16.22 -41.42 -62.03
C ALA A 9 14.72 -41.75 -61.98
N TYR A 10 14.13 -41.69 -60.78
CA TYR A 10 12.69 -41.70 -60.56
C TYR A 10 12.16 -40.29 -60.26
N LEU A 11 10.94 -40.09 -60.74
CA LEU A 11 10.08 -38.91 -60.79
C LEU A 11 9.74 -38.33 -59.40
N VAL A 12 9.72 -36.99 -59.27
CA VAL A 12 9.06 -36.27 -58.16
C VAL A 12 8.07 -35.27 -58.74
N LEU A 13 6.79 -35.42 -58.39
CA LEU A 13 5.71 -34.48 -58.71
C LEU A 13 5.84 -33.19 -57.88
N ALA A 14 5.74 -32.04 -58.54
CA ALA A 14 5.54 -30.75 -57.91
C ALA A 14 4.04 -30.41 -57.86
N VAL A 15 3.48 -30.28 -56.66
CA VAL A 15 2.12 -29.75 -56.43
C VAL A 15 2.24 -28.29 -56.00
N CYS A 16 1.76 -27.38 -56.84
CA CYS A 16 1.63 -25.96 -56.49
C CYS A 16 0.37 -25.74 -55.64
N MET A 17 0.54 -25.54 -54.32
CA MET A 17 -0.50 -24.95 -53.47
C MET A 17 -0.31 -23.43 -53.39
N LEU A 18 -1.30 -22.70 -53.90
CA LEU A 18 -1.48 -21.26 -53.69
C LEU A 18 -1.92 -21.02 -52.24
N VAL A 19 -1.04 -20.46 -51.41
CA VAL A 19 -1.37 -19.97 -50.07
C VAL A 19 -1.73 -18.49 -50.20
N PHE A 20 -3.00 -18.15 -49.99
CA PHE A 20 -3.42 -16.77 -49.74
C PHE A 20 -2.94 -16.34 -48.35
N PRO A 21 -2.29 -15.18 -48.19
CA PRO A 21 -2.02 -14.64 -46.86
C PRO A 21 -3.33 -14.11 -46.29
N VAL A 22 -3.92 -14.85 -45.36
CA VAL A 22 -4.89 -14.29 -44.43
C VAL A 22 -4.12 -13.32 -43.54
N LEU A 23 -4.20 -12.03 -43.87
CA LEU A 23 -3.86 -10.93 -42.96
C LEU A 23 -4.87 -10.96 -41.81
N GLY A 24 -4.65 -11.88 -40.88
CA GLY A 24 -5.25 -11.80 -39.56
C GLY A 24 -4.65 -10.58 -38.87
N CYS A 25 -5.49 -9.59 -38.56
CA CYS A 25 -5.14 -8.57 -37.59
C CYS A 25 -4.68 -9.30 -36.32
N ALA A 26 -3.38 -9.31 -36.09
CA ALA A 26 -2.83 -9.65 -34.80
C ALA A 26 -3.44 -8.65 -33.83
N GLY A 27 -4.45 -9.09 -33.08
CA GLY A 27 -4.86 -8.40 -31.87
C GLY A 27 -3.58 -8.19 -31.08
N SER A 28 -3.26 -6.94 -30.82
CA SER A 28 -2.19 -6.58 -29.90
C SER A 28 -2.49 -7.30 -28.59
N GLY A 29 -1.87 -8.46 -28.39
CA GLY A 29 -1.76 -9.04 -27.07
C GLY A 29 -1.18 -7.93 -26.22
N THR A 30 -1.97 -7.42 -25.28
CA THR A 30 -1.47 -6.56 -24.23
C THR A 30 -0.50 -7.41 -23.43
N GLN A 31 0.75 -7.50 -23.91
CA GLN A 31 1.89 -7.82 -23.09
C GLN A 31 1.71 -6.91 -21.88
N SER A 32 1.49 -7.47 -20.69
CA SER A 32 1.30 -6.63 -19.51
C SER A 32 2.53 -5.75 -19.45
N LYS A 33 2.31 -4.43 -19.60
CA LYS A 33 3.41 -3.49 -19.48
C LYS A 33 3.88 -3.69 -18.05
N GLY A 34 5.14 -4.09 -17.88
CA GLY A 34 5.75 -4.21 -16.56
C GLY A 34 5.58 -2.90 -15.77
N PRO A 35 5.82 -2.93 -14.46
CA PRO A 35 5.59 -1.75 -13.63
C PRO A 35 6.36 -0.55 -14.16
N SER A 36 5.73 0.64 -14.13
CA SER A 36 6.37 1.86 -14.64
C SER A 36 7.58 2.30 -13.79
N TYR A 37 7.70 1.80 -12.56
CA TYR A 37 8.87 1.94 -11.69
C TYR A 37 9.28 0.55 -11.15
N PRO A 38 10.24 -0.14 -11.77
CA PRO A 38 10.69 -1.43 -11.25
C PRO A 38 11.44 -1.24 -9.91
N VAL A 39 11.22 -2.15 -8.96
CA VAL A 39 12.11 -2.33 -7.80
C VAL A 39 13.50 -2.78 -8.25
N ASP A 40 14.47 -2.82 -7.32
CA ASP A 40 15.82 -3.31 -7.63
C ASP A 40 15.75 -4.72 -8.25
N SER A 41 16.53 -4.93 -9.31
CA SER A 41 16.71 -6.23 -9.96
C SER A 41 17.25 -7.31 -9.00
N SER A 42 17.94 -6.89 -7.94
CA SER A 42 18.48 -7.76 -6.89
C SER A 42 17.58 -7.70 -5.67
N VAL A 43 16.70 -8.70 -5.53
CA VAL A 43 15.80 -8.84 -4.38
C VAL A 43 16.39 -9.80 -3.35
N HIS A 44 16.42 -9.36 -2.10
CA HIS A 44 16.97 -10.10 -0.96
C HIS A 44 15.90 -10.39 0.09
N THR A 45 15.98 -11.57 0.69
CA THR A 45 15.29 -11.91 1.94
C THR A 45 16.08 -11.38 3.14
N THR A 46 15.42 -11.26 4.29
CA THR A 46 16.08 -10.88 5.56
C THR A 46 17.14 -11.89 6.02
N LEU A 47 17.10 -13.13 5.52
CA LEU A 47 18.16 -14.13 5.75
C LEU A 47 19.47 -13.78 5.03
N GLN A 48 19.37 -13.05 3.92
CA GLN A 48 20.53 -12.65 3.11
C GLN A 48 21.05 -11.28 3.55
N GLN A 49 20.13 -10.34 3.81
CA GLN A 49 20.47 -8.95 4.09
C GLN A 49 19.36 -8.27 4.88
N THR A 50 19.73 -7.42 5.84
CA THR A 50 18.78 -6.56 6.57
C THR A 50 19.04 -5.09 6.28
N ILE A 51 18.13 -4.24 6.76
CA ILE A 51 18.31 -2.79 6.81
C ILE A 51 18.43 -2.34 8.26
N VAL A 52 19.26 -1.34 8.51
CA VAL A 52 19.42 -0.70 9.82
C VAL A 52 19.15 0.79 9.64
N PRO A 53 18.40 1.44 10.55
CA PRO A 53 18.19 2.89 10.49
C PRO A 53 19.54 3.62 10.48
N GLY A 54 19.65 4.63 9.62
CA GLY A 54 20.78 5.54 9.62
C GLY A 54 20.84 6.39 10.89
N THR A 55 21.99 7.02 11.12
CA THR A 55 22.17 7.93 12.25
C THR A 55 21.38 9.22 12.04
N ILE A 56 20.57 9.61 13.03
CA ILE A 56 19.92 10.92 13.09
C ILE A 56 20.84 11.95 13.76
N ALA A 57 20.77 13.22 13.34
CA ALA A 57 21.58 14.28 13.95
C ALA A 57 21.19 14.49 15.44
N PRO A 58 22.12 14.78 16.37
CA PRO A 58 21.76 15.09 17.75
C PRO A 58 20.81 16.31 17.84
N GLY A 59 19.81 16.25 18.72
CA GLY A 59 18.85 17.35 18.91
C GLY A 59 17.86 17.56 17.76
N SER A 60 17.67 16.55 16.90
CA SER A 60 16.89 16.64 15.66
C SER A 60 15.45 16.14 15.74
N THR A 61 14.89 15.96 16.94
CA THR A 61 13.50 15.52 17.09
C THR A 61 12.56 16.54 16.45
N ILE A 62 11.91 16.14 15.35
CA ILE A 62 10.95 16.94 14.61
C ILE A 62 9.59 16.23 14.55
N PRO A 63 8.48 16.97 14.39
CA PRO A 63 7.17 16.37 14.13
C PRO A 63 7.18 15.46 12.91
N SER A 64 6.39 14.39 12.95
CA SER A 64 6.25 13.48 11.79
C SER A 64 5.71 14.18 10.53
N SER A 65 5.04 15.33 10.70
CA SER A 65 4.55 16.17 9.61
C SER A 65 5.62 17.06 8.97
N ALA A 66 6.81 17.18 9.58
CA ALA A 66 7.91 18.00 9.07
C ALA A 66 8.74 17.28 7.99
N VAL A 67 8.07 16.65 7.01
CA VAL A 67 8.68 15.79 5.98
C VAL A 67 9.78 16.50 5.19
N SER A 68 9.61 17.80 4.91
CA SER A 68 10.63 18.62 4.24
C SER A 68 11.96 18.74 4.98
N GLN A 69 11.99 18.38 6.27
CA GLN A 69 13.18 18.42 7.11
C GLN A 69 13.82 17.04 7.29
N TYR A 70 13.21 15.96 6.80
CA TYR A 70 13.67 14.60 7.05
C TYR A 70 15.10 14.39 6.55
N ASP A 71 15.39 14.78 5.30
CA ASP A 71 16.73 14.67 4.72
C ASP A 71 17.77 15.48 5.50
N LYS A 72 17.42 16.71 5.94
CA LYS A 72 18.30 17.58 6.73
C LYS A 72 18.75 16.91 8.02
N TYR A 73 17.89 16.10 8.63
CA TYR A 73 18.11 15.48 9.94
C TYR A 73 18.45 13.98 9.86
N GLY A 74 18.50 13.41 8.66
CA GLY A 74 18.86 12.01 8.43
C GLY A 74 17.70 11.01 8.58
N TYR A 75 16.45 11.46 8.70
CA TYR A 75 15.29 10.58 8.75
C TYR A 75 15.09 9.85 7.41
N GLY A 76 14.65 8.60 7.47
CA GLY A 76 14.39 7.78 6.28
C GLY A 76 15.64 7.26 5.57
N LYS A 77 16.84 7.50 6.13
CA LYS A 77 18.08 6.87 5.65
C LYS A 77 18.22 5.48 6.27
N TRP A 78 18.67 4.53 5.46
CA TRP A 78 18.91 3.15 5.86
C TRP A 78 20.27 2.70 5.35
N THR A 79 20.95 1.85 6.12
CA THR A 79 22.15 1.14 5.67
C THR A 79 21.86 -0.34 5.60
N LEU A 80 22.61 -1.04 4.74
CA LEU A 80 22.52 -2.49 4.65
C LEU A 80 23.32 -3.11 5.80
N ALA A 81 22.78 -4.17 6.37
CA ALA A 81 23.44 -4.98 7.38
C ALA A 81 23.33 -6.47 7.05
N GLN A 82 24.06 -7.28 7.82
CA GLN A 82 24.08 -8.73 7.64
C GLN A 82 22.67 -9.33 7.77
N GLY A 83 22.39 -10.37 6.99
CA GLY A 83 21.18 -11.16 7.14
C GLY A 83 21.04 -11.80 8.52
N LEU A 84 19.80 -12.04 8.93
CA LEU A 84 19.48 -12.73 10.18
C LEU A 84 19.59 -14.25 9.99
N PRO A 85 20.12 -14.99 10.97
CA PRO A 85 20.13 -16.44 10.90
C PRO A 85 18.70 -17.01 10.94
N LEU A 86 18.51 -18.19 10.36
CA LEU A 86 17.31 -18.98 10.56
C LEU A 86 17.20 -19.37 12.04
N ASP A 87 16.04 -19.12 12.66
CA ASP A 87 15.76 -19.50 14.03
C ASP A 87 15.03 -20.85 14.10
N PRO A 88 15.66 -21.92 14.61
CA PRO A 88 14.99 -23.21 14.78
C PRO A 88 13.94 -23.16 15.89
N ARG A 89 12.67 -23.33 15.52
CA ARG A 89 11.56 -23.42 16.48
C ARG A 89 11.44 -24.82 17.06
N THR A 90 12.37 -25.22 17.93
CA THR A 90 12.27 -26.49 18.68
C THR A 90 11.36 -26.38 19.90
N ASP A 91 10.96 -25.16 20.28
CA ASP A 91 10.01 -24.88 21.35
C ASP A 91 8.58 -25.41 21.08
N ILE A 92 8.24 -25.63 19.82
CA ILE A 92 6.97 -26.25 19.39
C ILE A 92 7.05 -27.78 19.26
N MET A 93 8.21 -28.37 19.55
CA MET A 93 8.43 -29.82 19.51
C MET A 93 8.26 -30.44 20.91
N PRO A 94 8.10 -31.77 21.02
CA PRO A 94 8.13 -32.48 22.30
C PRO A 94 9.39 -32.15 23.11
N ALA A 95 9.30 -32.18 24.44
CA ALA A 95 10.39 -31.77 25.34
C ALA A 95 11.67 -32.62 25.20
N ASP A 96 11.56 -33.85 24.73
CA ASP A 96 12.67 -34.78 24.48
C ASP A 96 13.22 -34.70 23.05
N TYR A 97 12.67 -33.82 22.21
CA TYR A 97 13.14 -33.62 20.85
C TYR A 97 14.54 -33.00 20.82
N SER A 98 15.44 -33.63 20.06
CA SER A 98 16.77 -33.09 19.76
C SER A 98 16.94 -32.92 18.25
N GLY A 99 17.22 -31.70 17.82
CA GLY A 99 17.51 -31.41 16.41
C GLY A 99 18.79 -32.10 15.87
N ALA A 100 19.63 -32.65 16.75
CA ALA A 100 20.89 -33.29 16.38
C ALA A 100 20.70 -34.64 15.63
N SER A 101 19.54 -35.29 15.76
CA SER A 101 19.22 -36.54 15.07
C SER A 101 18.63 -36.32 13.66
N VAL A 102 18.41 -35.06 13.26
CA VAL A 102 17.82 -34.73 11.98
C VAL A 102 18.83 -34.96 10.85
N THR A 103 18.63 -36.02 10.09
CA THR A 103 19.47 -36.39 8.93
C THR A 103 18.88 -35.95 7.59
N SER A 104 17.61 -35.51 7.57
CA SER A 104 16.93 -35.05 6.37
C SER A 104 16.01 -33.86 6.68
N LYS A 105 15.86 -32.95 5.72
CA LYS A 105 14.97 -31.79 5.79
C LYS A 105 14.11 -31.76 4.54
N ALA A 106 12.83 -31.42 4.71
CA ALA A 106 11.89 -31.22 3.60
C ALA A 106 11.21 -29.86 3.76
N LYS A 107 11.00 -29.15 2.64
CA LYS A 107 10.18 -27.93 2.60
C LYS A 107 8.71 -28.37 2.64
N LEU A 108 8.00 -27.99 3.69
CA LEU A 108 6.57 -28.32 3.84
C LEU A 108 5.69 -27.30 3.12
N LEU A 109 6.03 -26.02 3.23
CA LEU A 109 5.25 -24.92 2.69
C LEU A 109 6.16 -23.70 2.48
N ASN A 110 5.86 -22.90 1.47
CA ASN A 110 6.43 -21.59 1.23
C ASN A 110 5.32 -20.62 0.84
N PHE A 111 5.09 -19.57 1.62
CA PHE A 111 4.03 -18.61 1.34
C PHE A 111 4.47 -17.21 1.78
N PHE A 112 3.79 -16.19 1.28
CA PHE A 112 3.91 -14.84 1.81
C PHE A 112 2.68 -14.47 2.64
N ALA A 113 2.88 -13.64 3.65
CA ALA A 113 1.81 -12.98 4.38
C ALA A 113 2.10 -11.50 4.49
N PHE A 114 1.06 -10.68 4.36
CA PHE A 114 1.07 -9.24 4.59
C PHE A 114 -0.22 -8.81 5.28
N THR A 115 -0.23 -7.61 5.85
CA THR A 115 -1.36 -7.06 6.61
C THR A 115 -1.18 -5.55 6.69
N ASP A 116 -2.24 -4.83 7.09
CA ASP A 116 -2.15 -3.41 7.48
C ASP A 116 -1.55 -2.55 6.36
N ILE A 117 -2.01 -2.78 5.13
CA ILE A 117 -1.58 -2.00 3.98
C ILE A 117 -2.14 -0.58 4.06
N HIS A 118 -3.37 -0.45 4.59
CA HIS A 118 -4.05 0.82 4.82
C HIS A 118 -3.96 1.73 3.59
N ILE A 119 -4.40 1.24 2.42
CA ILE A 119 -4.49 2.09 1.24
C ILE A 119 -5.32 3.32 1.60
N THR A 120 -4.71 4.48 1.41
CA THR A 120 -5.21 5.73 1.99
C THR A 120 -5.55 6.71 0.90
N ASP A 121 -6.81 7.16 0.86
CA ASP A 121 -7.17 8.41 0.19
C ASP A 121 -6.75 9.59 1.06
N LYS A 122 -5.52 10.03 0.84
CA LYS A 122 -4.89 11.16 1.52
C LYS A 122 -5.59 12.51 1.30
N GLU A 123 -6.41 12.60 0.25
CA GLU A 123 -7.22 13.78 -0.08
C GLU A 123 -8.68 13.62 0.39
N SER A 124 -9.02 12.54 1.11
CA SER A 124 -10.35 12.35 1.71
C SER A 124 -10.62 13.41 2.80
N PRO A 125 -11.82 14.03 2.82
CA PRO A 125 -12.19 15.02 3.83
C PRO A 125 -12.44 14.45 5.23
N ALA A 126 -12.60 13.12 5.37
CA ALA A 126 -12.98 12.47 6.62
C ALA A 126 -11.80 11.68 7.22
N GLN A 127 -10.74 12.40 7.57
CA GLN A 127 -9.51 11.86 8.19
C GLN A 127 -9.39 12.34 9.65
N LEU A 128 -8.32 11.94 10.36
CA LEU A 128 -7.99 12.38 11.73
C LEU A 128 -6.61 13.06 11.83
N ILE A 129 -6.12 13.61 10.71
CA ILE A 129 -4.75 14.14 10.58
C ILE A 129 -4.43 15.19 11.65
N TYR A 130 -5.36 16.11 11.92
CA TYR A 130 -5.16 17.17 12.91
C TYR A 130 -4.99 16.63 14.33
N LEU A 131 -5.72 15.57 14.70
CA LEU A 131 -5.59 15.01 16.06
C LEU A 131 -4.18 14.50 16.31
N GLN A 132 -3.52 13.84 15.34
CA GLN A 132 -2.11 13.46 15.47
C GLN A 132 -1.21 14.66 15.84
N GLN A 133 -1.50 15.83 15.26
CA GLN A 133 -0.70 17.03 15.49
C GLN A 133 -0.93 17.62 16.89
N LEU A 134 -2.16 17.53 17.42
CA LEU A 134 -2.48 17.94 18.78
C LEU A 134 -1.69 17.14 19.82
N TYR A 135 -1.52 15.84 19.60
CA TYR A 135 -0.82 14.93 20.50
C TYR A 135 0.70 14.91 20.31
N TYR A 136 1.29 15.75 19.45
CA TYR A 136 2.75 15.79 19.33
C TYR A 136 3.35 16.66 20.46
N PRO A 137 4.38 16.18 21.21
CA PRO A 137 4.82 16.74 22.50
C PRO A 137 5.36 18.18 22.52
N VAL A 138 5.31 18.89 21.39
CA VAL A 138 5.79 20.27 21.26
C VAL A 138 4.65 21.28 21.37
N LEU A 139 3.40 20.90 21.09
CA LEU A 139 2.25 21.82 21.14
C LEU A 139 1.53 21.83 22.49
N LEU A 140 1.70 20.81 23.33
CA LEU A 140 1.14 20.74 24.67
C LEU A 140 2.28 20.41 25.66
N PRO A 141 2.67 21.33 26.57
CA PRO A 141 3.65 21.02 27.60
C PRO A 141 3.08 19.94 28.53
N ALA A 142 3.61 18.71 28.47
CA ALA A 142 3.25 17.62 29.38
C ALA A 142 3.87 17.84 30.78
N PRO A 143 3.29 17.36 31.91
CA PRO A 143 2.44 16.18 32.05
C PRO A 143 1.07 16.47 32.69
N PHE A 144 0.00 15.82 32.21
CA PHE A 144 -1.41 16.16 32.47
C PHE A 144 -1.81 17.51 31.87
N ASP A 145 -2.00 17.56 30.55
CA ASP A 145 -2.74 18.69 29.98
C ASP A 145 -4.18 18.68 30.53
N ALA A 146 -4.82 19.85 30.56
CA ALA A 146 -6.13 20.06 31.13
C ALA A 146 -7.29 19.28 30.45
N MET A 147 -7.00 18.34 29.55
CA MET A 147 -7.97 17.53 28.80
C MET A 147 -8.06 16.07 29.28
N GLY A 148 -7.22 15.64 30.24
CA GLY A 148 -7.39 14.35 30.94
C GLY A 148 -6.89 13.11 30.16
N HIS A 149 -5.95 13.28 29.24
CA HIS A 149 -5.45 12.22 28.37
C HIS A 149 -4.56 11.19 29.10
N THR A 150 -4.70 9.91 28.73
CA THR A 150 -3.83 8.81 29.23
C THR A 150 -2.54 8.70 28.42
N PRO A 151 -1.46 8.10 28.96
CA PRO A 151 -0.16 7.93 28.27
C PRO A 151 -0.19 7.19 26.91
N TRP A 152 -1.28 6.52 26.57
CA TRP A 152 -1.44 5.79 25.30
C TRP A 152 -1.99 6.67 24.15
N ALA A 153 -2.63 7.80 24.46
CA ALA A 153 -3.15 8.74 23.44
C ALA A 153 -2.03 9.43 22.63
N TRP A 154 -0.80 9.43 23.16
CA TRP A 154 0.40 9.97 22.52
C TRP A 154 0.98 9.04 21.44
N GLN A 155 0.48 7.80 21.32
CA GLN A 155 0.92 6.81 20.33
C GLN A 155 -0.17 6.54 19.29
N THR A 156 -0.86 7.59 18.85
CA THR A 156 -1.79 7.47 17.73
C THR A 156 -1.00 7.37 16.42
N SER A 157 -1.51 6.55 15.48
CA SER A 157 -0.93 6.37 14.13
C SER A 157 -1.91 6.89 13.07
N VAL A 158 -2.66 7.95 13.39
CA VAL A 158 -3.72 8.50 12.52
C VAL A 158 -3.17 9.47 11.46
N TYR A 159 -1.86 9.71 11.46
CA TYR A 159 -1.13 10.32 10.35
C TYR A 159 0.27 9.72 10.24
N SER A 160 0.68 9.43 9.00
CA SER A 160 2.04 9.05 8.64
C SER A 160 2.38 9.58 7.24
N PRO A 161 3.61 10.06 6.98
CA PRO A 161 4.04 10.44 5.63
C PRO A 161 3.93 9.31 4.59
N VAL A 162 3.91 8.05 5.03
CA VAL A 162 3.74 6.90 4.13
C VAL A 162 2.35 6.88 3.46
N MET A 163 1.35 7.55 4.04
CA MET A 163 0.00 7.69 3.47
C MET A 163 0.04 8.19 2.01
N LEU A 164 1.05 9.00 1.65
CA LEU A 164 1.24 9.51 0.29
C LEU A 164 1.48 8.41 -0.75
N TYR A 165 2.17 7.35 -0.35
CA TYR A 165 2.74 6.32 -1.21
C TYR A 165 2.15 4.92 -0.98
N THR A 166 1.05 4.76 -0.23
CA THR A 166 0.49 3.44 0.14
C THR A 166 0.29 2.50 -1.06
N THR A 167 -0.21 3.00 -2.19
CA THR A 167 -0.33 2.23 -3.44
C THR A 167 1.01 1.81 -4.03
N HIS A 168 2.03 2.67 -3.96
CA HIS A 168 3.37 2.38 -4.46
C HIS A 168 4.12 1.40 -3.56
N VAL A 169 3.94 1.51 -2.24
CA VAL A 169 4.51 0.58 -1.25
C VAL A 169 3.92 -0.81 -1.45
N LEU A 170 2.61 -0.93 -1.64
CA LEU A 170 1.97 -2.20 -1.97
C LEU A 170 2.53 -2.77 -3.29
N ASP A 171 2.60 -1.96 -4.34
CA ASP A 171 3.13 -2.42 -5.63
C ASP A 171 4.61 -2.86 -5.52
N ALA A 172 5.44 -2.16 -4.77
CA ALA A 172 6.82 -2.57 -4.51
C ALA A 172 6.90 -3.91 -3.76
N ALA A 173 5.99 -4.15 -2.80
CA ALA A 173 5.88 -5.45 -2.13
C ALA A 173 5.46 -6.55 -3.12
N VAL A 174 4.49 -6.28 -4.01
CA VAL A 174 4.05 -7.21 -5.05
C VAL A 174 5.18 -7.54 -6.03
N GLN A 175 5.94 -6.54 -6.47
CA GLN A 175 7.11 -6.74 -7.31
C GLN A 175 8.16 -7.63 -6.64
N THR A 176 8.39 -7.41 -5.35
CA THR A 176 9.30 -8.22 -4.51
C THR A 176 8.82 -9.66 -4.41
N ILE A 177 7.52 -9.87 -4.16
CA ILE A 177 6.89 -11.20 -4.11
C ILE A 177 7.09 -11.93 -5.45
N ASN A 178 6.80 -11.27 -6.57
CA ASN A 178 6.96 -11.87 -7.89
C ASN A 178 8.41 -12.25 -8.19
N ALA A 179 9.38 -11.42 -7.77
CA ALA A 179 10.80 -11.72 -7.92
C ALA A 179 11.23 -12.94 -7.09
N LEU A 180 10.77 -13.04 -5.85
CA LEU A 180 11.06 -14.17 -4.96
C LEU A 180 10.35 -15.45 -5.42
N HIS A 181 9.12 -15.36 -5.94
CA HIS A 181 8.37 -16.49 -6.49
C HIS A 181 9.13 -17.19 -7.62
N LYS A 182 9.86 -16.44 -8.47
CA LYS A 182 10.69 -17.01 -9.53
C LYS A 182 11.90 -17.80 -9.02
N GLN A 183 12.39 -17.48 -7.82
CA GLN A 183 13.55 -18.15 -7.22
C GLN A 183 13.14 -19.37 -6.40
N ASN A 184 12.10 -19.23 -5.58
CA ASN A 184 11.53 -20.28 -4.76
C ASN A 184 10.00 -20.10 -4.76
N PRO A 185 9.27 -20.84 -5.61
CA PRO A 185 7.84 -20.66 -5.76
C PRO A 185 7.09 -20.71 -4.43
N PHE A 186 6.22 -19.72 -4.26
CA PHE A 186 5.22 -19.67 -3.20
C PHE A 186 4.03 -20.56 -3.58
N ASP A 187 3.56 -21.33 -2.61
CA ASP A 187 2.38 -22.19 -2.72
C ASP A 187 1.08 -21.36 -2.64
N PHE A 188 1.08 -20.26 -1.88
CA PHE A 188 0.03 -19.26 -1.83
C PHE A 188 0.49 -17.93 -1.19
N GLY A 189 -0.38 -16.93 -1.19
CA GLY A 189 -0.26 -15.69 -0.41
C GLY A 189 -1.48 -15.42 0.46
N ILE A 190 -1.33 -14.65 1.54
CA ILE A 190 -2.46 -14.26 2.39
C ILE A 190 -2.33 -12.82 2.92
N SER A 191 -3.40 -12.04 2.79
CA SER A 191 -3.59 -10.76 3.50
C SER A 191 -4.42 -10.98 4.75
N LEU A 192 -3.93 -10.49 5.89
CA LEU A 192 -4.60 -10.65 7.18
C LEU A 192 -5.58 -9.50 7.52
N GLY A 193 -5.86 -8.63 6.56
CA GLY A 193 -6.85 -7.55 6.68
C GLY A 193 -6.25 -6.16 6.58
N ASP A 194 -7.12 -5.16 6.75
CA ASP A 194 -6.79 -3.74 6.75
C ASP A 194 -6.17 -3.31 5.41
N ALA A 195 -6.91 -3.65 4.34
CA ALA A 195 -6.56 -3.31 2.97
C ALA A 195 -6.76 -1.82 2.70
N ALA A 196 -7.90 -1.27 3.14
CA ALA A 196 -8.23 0.16 3.04
C ALA A 196 -8.05 0.86 4.38
N ASN A 197 -7.77 2.15 4.37
CA ASN A 197 -7.63 2.95 5.60
C ASN A 197 -8.99 3.32 6.23
N SER A 198 -10.06 3.50 5.46
CA SER A 198 -11.34 4.02 5.96
C SER A 198 -12.57 3.57 5.18
N THR A 199 -12.68 2.28 4.87
CA THR A 199 -13.84 1.64 4.21
C THR A 199 -14.20 2.20 2.82
N GLN A 200 -13.40 3.08 2.23
CA GLN A 200 -13.81 3.79 1.03
C GLN A 200 -13.66 2.91 -0.21
N TYR A 201 -14.59 3.08 -1.16
CA TYR A 201 -14.56 2.35 -2.42
C TYR A 201 -13.27 2.58 -3.22
N ASN A 202 -12.81 3.82 -3.36
CA ASN A 202 -11.55 4.12 -4.03
C ASN A 202 -10.33 3.46 -3.36
N GLU A 203 -10.25 3.47 -2.03
CA GLU A 203 -9.18 2.83 -1.27
C GLU A 203 -9.16 1.30 -1.53
N THR A 204 -10.32 0.65 -1.41
CA THR A 204 -10.47 -0.78 -1.71
C THR A 204 -10.16 -1.10 -3.17
N ARG A 205 -10.63 -0.28 -4.13
CA ARG A 205 -10.33 -0.50 -5.55
C ARG A 205 -8.85 -0.33 -5.84
N TRP A 206 -8.18 0.67 -5.29
CA TRP A 206 -6.74 0.84 -5.47
C TRP A 206 -5.94 -0.35 -4.93
N TYR A 207 -6.33 -0.91 -3.77
CA TYR A 207 -5.73 -2.13 -3.24
C TYR A 207 -5.81 -3.29 -4.25
N ILE A 208 -7.02 -3.59 -4.72
CA ILE A 208 -7.29 -4.70 -5.65
C ILE A 208 -6.63 -4.43 -7.00
N ASP A 209 -6.69 -3.21 -7.51
CA ASP A 209 -6.15 -2.84 -8.82
C ASP A 209 -4.62 -2.92 -8.86
N VAL A 210 -3.93 -2.68 -7.75
CA VAL A 210 -2.48 -2.93 -7.64
C VAL A 210 -2.17 -4.43 -7.77
N LEU A 211 -2.94 -5.27 -7.07
CA LEU A 211 -2.80 -6.74 -7.15
C LEU A 211 -3.18 -7.28 -8.55
N ASP A 212 -4.15 -6.67 -9.22
CA ASP A 212 -4.56 -7.03 -10.58
C ASP A 212 -3.57 -6.55 -11.66
N GLY A 213 -2.64 -5.67 -11.31
CA GLY A 213 -1.69 -5.07 -12.27
C GLY A 213 -2.37 -4.10 -13.23
N LYS A 214 -3.25 -3.24 -12.72
CA LYS A 214 -3.92 -2.20 -13.52
C LYS A 214 -3.19 -0.86 -13.45
N LEU A 215 -3.63 0.08 -14.28
CA LEU A 215 -3.22 1.48 -14.18
C LEU A 215 -3.85 2.08 -12.92
N ILE A 216 -3.00 2.56 -12.02
CA ILE A 216 -3.40 3.21 -10.78
C ILE A 216 -3.37 4.71 -10.97
N THR A 217 -4.44 5.40 -10.58
CA THR A 217 -4.47 6.86 -10.43
C THR A 217 -4.46 7.17 -8.94
N PRO A 218 -3.30 7.41 -8.31
CA PRO A 218 -3.17 7.49 -6.85
C PRO A 218 -3.58 8.86 -6.30
N SER A 219 -4.60 9.49 -6.87
CA SER A 219 -5.15 10.79 -6.44
C SER A 219 -6.67 10.77 -6.61
N SER A 220 -7.39 11.55 -5.80
CA SER A 220 -8.86 11.63 -5.80
C SER A 220 -9.36 13.07 -5.98
N GLY A 221 -10.64 13.24 -6.27
CA GLY A 221 -11.27 14.55 -6.42
C GLY A 221 -10.66 15.42 -7.52
N ALA A 222 -9.85 16.41 -7.15
CA ALA A 222 -9.28 17.37 -8.11
C ALA A 222 -8.03 16.85 -8.84
N HIS A 223 -7.47 15.71 -8.43
CA HIS A 223 -6.23 15.14 -8.99
C HIS A 223 -5.08 16.15 -9.02
N LEU A 224 -4.94 16.95 -7.95
CA LEU A 224 -3.88 17.94 -7.84
C LEU A 224 -2.52 17.23 -7.87
N GLY A 225 -1.59 17.78 -8.64
CA GLY A 225 -0.24 17.21 -8.75
C GLY A 225 -0.12 15.97 -9.64
N ALA A 226 -1.21 15.42 -10.20
CA ALA A 226 -1.19 14.16 -10.96
C ALA A 226 -0.28 14.15 -12.21
N LYS A 227 0.17 15.32 -12.68
CA LYS A 227 1.14 15.45 -13.80
C LYS A 227 2.56 15.78 -13.34
N THR A 228 2.74 16.27 -12.11
CA THR A 228 3.97 16.93 -11.68
C THR A 228 4.59 16.31 -10.44
N ILE A 229 3.82 15.67 -9.57
CA ILE A 229 4.25 15.15 -8.27
C ILE A 229 4.22 13.63 -8.28
N ASP A 230 5.33 13.01 -7.86
CA ASP A 230 5.58 11.59 -8.06
C ASP A 230 4.51 10.70 -7.42
N TYR A 231 4.15 10.93 -6.16
CA TYR A 231 3.11 10.14 -5.48
C TYR A 231 1.69 10.32 -6.05
N GLN A 232 1.47 11.32 -6.91
CA GLN A 232 0.17 11.57 -7.55
C GLN A 232 0.11 11.05 -9.00
N LYS A 233 1.26 10.80 -9.63
CA LYS A 233 1.32 10.41 -11.03
C LYS A 233 0.68 9.04 -11.23
N PRO A 234 -0.20 8.88 -12.23
CA PRO A 234 -0.68 7.56 -12.58
C PRO A 234 0.48 6.63 -12.96
N PHE A 235 0.38 5.38 -12.53
CA PHE A 235 1.43 4.39 -12.74
C PHE A 235 0.83 3.04 -13.10
N GLN A 236 1.57 2.25 -13.86
CA GLN A 236 1.19 0.88 -14.17
C GLN A 236 1.68 -0.02 -13.04
N ALA A 237 0.78 -0.67 -12.31
CA ALA A 237 1.14 -1.65 -11.29
C ALA A 237 1.66 -2.96 -11.93
N ALA A 238 2.51 -3.68 -11.21
CA ALA A 238 3.06 -4.95 -11.65
C ALA A 238 2.01 -6.07 -11.72
N GLY A 239 1.09 -6.06 -10.75
CA GLY A 239 0.16 -7.16 -10.51
C GLY A 239 0.83 -8.36 -9.86
N LEU A 240 0.13 -9.03 -8.96
CA LEU A 240 0.58 -10.29 -8.37
C LEU A 240 0.70 -11.35 -9.47
N ASP A 241 1.76 -12.15 -9.41
CA ASP A 241 1.92 -13.26 -10.36
C ASP A 241 0.70 -14.18 -10.29
N LYS A 242 0.04 -14.37 -11.43
CA LYS A 242 -1.24 -15.08 -11.54
C LYS A 242 -1.10 -16.57 -11.23
N THR A 243 0.11 -17.10 -11.15
CA THR A 243 0.36 -18.48 -10.71
C THR A 243 0.29 -18.64 -9.20
N ILE A 244 0.22 -17.54 -8.42
CA ILE A 244 0.12 -17.57 -6.96
C ILE A 244 -1.34 -17.45 -6.54
N PRO A 245 -1.95 -18.51 -5.96
CA PRO A 245 -3.23 -18.38 -5.28
C PRO A 245 -3.08 -17.42 -4.09
N TRP A 246 -4.04 -16.54 -3.86
CA TRP A 246 -3.99 -15.65 -2.71
C TRP A 246 -5.35 -15.47 -2.04
N TYR A 247 -5.33 -15.12 -0.76
CA TYR A 247 -6.52 -15.00 0.08
C TYR A 247 -6.53 -13.67 0.83
N GLN A 248 -7.71 -13.09 1.00
CA GLN A 248 -7.92 -11.85 1.75
C GLN A 248 -8.80 -12.11 2.98
N ALA A 249 -8.33 -11.74 4.16
CA ALA A 249 -9.17 -11.61 5.36
C ALA A 249 -9.75 -10.19 5.47
N LEU A 250 -10.90 -10.03 6.12
CA LEU A 250 -11.47 -8.72 6.43
C LEU A 250 -10.82 -8.18 7.72
N GLY A 251 -10.22 -6.98 7.66
CA GLY A 251 -9.72 -6.26 8.84
C GLY A 251 -10.73 -5.25 9.39
N ASN A 252 -10.43 -4.63 10.52
CA ASN A 252 -11.32 -3.64 11.13
C ASN A 252 -11.41 -2.35 10.32
N HIS A 253 -10.34 -1.87 9.67
CA HIS A 253 -10.39 -0.68 8.81
C HIS A 253 -11.18 -0.88 7.51
N ASP A 254 -11.38 -2.13 7.11
CA ASP A 254 -12.19 -2.47 5.95
C ASP A 254 -13.70 -2.28 6.20
N HIS A 255 -14.15 -2.20 7.48
CA HIS A 255 -15.56 -2.00 7.81
C HIS A 255 -15.87 -1.03 8.97
N PHE A 256 -14.86 -0.46 9.61
CA PHE A 256 -14.96 0.64 10.56
C PHE A 256 -14.15 1.85 10.06
N TRP A 257 -14.67 3.05 10.27
CA TRP A 257 -13.96 4.28 9.93
C TRP A 257 -12.70 4.40 10.77
N ILE A 258 -11.54 4.46 10.09
CA ILE A 258 -10.19 4.41 10.68
C ILE A 258 -10.11 3.26 11.72
N GLY A 259 -10.70 2.11 11.36
CA GLY A 259 -10.65 0.89 12.16
C GLY A 259 -11.40 0.90 13.48
N SER A 260 -12.01 2.01 13.86
CA SER A 260 -12.40 2.25 15.25
C SER A 260 -13.88 2.53 15.43
N LEU A 261 -14.49 3.34 14.55
CA LEU A 261 -15.90 3.73 14.70
C LEU A 261 -16.80 3.10 13.64
N PRO A 262 -18.00 2.62 14.01
CA PRO A 262 -19.03 2.27 13.04
C PRO A 262 -19.34 3.43 12.10
N VAL A 263 -19.37 3.17 10.80
CA VAL A 263 -19.63 4.21 9.80
C VAL A 263 -21.12 4.57 9.81
N ASN A 264 -21.44 5.68 10.49
CA ASN A 264 -22.79 6.23 10.57
C ASN A 264 -23.12 7.15 9.37
N ILE A 265 -24.33 7.71 9.32
CA ILE A 265 -24.75 8.59 8.22
C ILE A 265 -23.88 9.86 8.11
N PHE A 266 -23.42 10.41 9.24
CA PHE A 266 -22.54 11.58 9.26
C PHE A 266 -21.22 11.28 8.54
N LEU A 267 -20.54 10.18 8.90
CA LEU A 267 -19.29 9.76 8.27
C LEU A 267 -19.46 9.44 6.78
N ARG A 268 -20.55 8.75 6.41
CA ARG A 268 -20.87 8.46 5.00
C ARG A 268 -21.00 9.72 4.17
N GLN A 269 -21.65 10.76 4.70
CA GLN A 269 -21.78 12.04 4.03
C GLN A 269 -20.46 12.82 4.04
N ALA A 270 -19.72 12.79 5.15
CA ALA A 270 -18.46 13.50 5.27
C ALA A 270 -17.46 13.06 4.19
N MET A 271 -17.31 11.75 3.95
CA MET A 271 -16.36 11.20 2.97
C MET A 271 -16.57 11.70 1.54
N ILE A 272 -17.82 11.92 1.12
CA ILE A 272 -18.18 12.37 -0.24
C ILE A 272 -18.45 13.88 -0.33
N SER A 273 -18.32 14.59 0.79
CA SER A 273 -18.61 16.03 0.91
C SER A 273 -17.59 16.89 0.17
N ASP A 274 -17.99 18.12 -0.14
CA ASP A 274 -17.10 19.18 -0.62
C ASP A 274 -16.41 19.94 0.51
N THR A 275 -16.61 19.52 1.77
CA THR A 275 -16.17 20.22 2.98
C THR A 275 -15.34 19.28 3.84
N VAL A 276 -14.17 19.74 4.30
CA VAL A 276 -13.34 18.97 5.24
C VAL A 276 -14.12 18.73 6.52
N MET A 277 -14.08 17.49 7.02
CA MET A 277 -14.86 17.09 8.18
C MET A 277 -14.45 17.88 9.42
N ALA A 278 -15.45 18.45 10.10
CA ALA A 278 -15.29 19.03 11.43
C ALA A 278 -15.79 18.03 12.48
N ALA A 279 -14.96 17.74 13.47
CA ALA A 279 -15.28 16.86 14.58
C ALA A 279 -14.46 17.23 15.83
N GLY A 280 -14.74 16.57 16.94
CA GLY A 280 -14.03 16.77 18.19
C GLY A 280 -12.96 15.70 18.35
N ASP A 281 -12.39 15.64 19.55
CA ASP A 281 -11.39 14.62 19.84
C ASP A 281 -12.03 13.25 20.07
N VAL A 282 -12.11 12.46 19.01
CA VAL A 282 -12.66 11.10 19.04
C VAL A 282 -11.72 10.07 19.67
N LEU A 283 -10.44 10.41 19.82
CA LEU A 283 -9.43 9.56 20.46
C LEU A 283 -9.61 9.61 21.99
N LEU A 284 -10.04 10.75 22.52
CA LEU A 284 -10.45 10.88 23.91
C LEU A 284 -11.84 10.29 24.17
N ASN A 285 -12.82 10.62 23.32
CA ASN A 285 -14.18 10.12 23.45
C ASN A 285 -14.85 9.97 22.08
N PRO A 286 -15.24 8.76 21.65
CA PRO A 286 -15.84 8.54 20.34
C PRO A 286 -17.13 9.34 20.10
N ALA A 287 -17.85 9.74 21.16
CA ALA A 287 -19.04 10.58 21.05
C ALA A 287 -18.73 12.00 20.53
N ASN A 288 -17.48 12.45 20.61
CA ASN A 288 -17.05 13.76 20.12
C ASN A 288 -17.09 13.89 18.59
N ILE A 289 -17.37 12.81 17.86
CA ILE A 289 -17.51 12.85 16.40
C ILE A 289 -18.53 13.90 15.92
N ASN A 290 -19.56 14.16 16.73
CA ASN A 290 -20.62 15.14 16.43
C ASN A 290 -20.34 16.55 16.98
N ASN A 291 -19.17 16.79 17.60
CA ASN A 291 -18.82 18.08 18.18
C ASN A 291 -17.80 18.80 17.29
N PRO A 292 -18.18 19.76 16.44
CA PRO A 292 -17.29 20.35 15.42
C PRO A 292 -16.27 21.33 16.04
N MET A 293 -15.29 20.81 16.77
CA MET A 293 -14.24 21.60 17.41
C MET A 293 -13.08 21.90 16.46
N PHE A 294 -12.73 20.93 15.61
CA PHE A 294 -11.58 21.00 14.72
C PHE A 294 -11.95 20.55 13.31
N TYR A 295 -11.46 21.27 12.30
CA TYR A 295 -11.33 20.68 10.97
C TYR A 295 -10.15 19.71 10.98
N MET A 296 -10.38 18.48 10.54
CA MET A 296 -9.39 17.41 10.66
C MET A 296 -8.26 17.49 9.64
N GLY A 297 -8.44 18.31 8.60
CA GLY A 297 -7.45 18.52 7.55
C GLY A 297 -7.38 17.39 6.53
N VAL A 298 -6.58 17.66 5.50
CA VAL A 298 -6.26 16.73 4.39
C VAL A 298 -4.78 16.88 4.04
N LEU A 299 -4.22 15.92 3.28
CA LEU A 299 -2.89 16.07 2.70
C LEU A 299 -2.99 16.78 1.36
N ASP A 300 -2.21 17.85 1.19
CA ASP A 300 -2.25 18.68 -0.01
C ASP A 300 -1.53 18.03 -1.18
N GLY A 301 -2.31 17.39 -2.06
CA GLY A 301 -1.85 16.78 -3.30
C GLY A 301 -1.11 17.72 -4.26
N SER A 302 -1.21 19.04 -4.07
CA SER A 302 -0.47 20.03 -4.86
C SER A 302 0.98 20.26 -4.39
N THR A 303 1.41 19.61 -3.29
CA THR A 303 2.73 19.81 -2.70
C THR A 303 3.58 18.53 -2.74
N PRO A 304 4.90 18.59 -3.03
CA PRO A 304 5.73 17.39 -3.11
C PRO A 304 5.84 16.58 -1.80
N ASN A 305 5.57 17.21 -0.66
CA ASN A 305 5.64 16.58 0.66
C ASN A 305 4.26 16.28 1.27
N GLY A 306 3.17 16.51 0.54
CA GLY A 306 1.82 16.28 1.04
C GLY A 306 1.52 17.05 2.33
N ASN A 307 1.84 18.35 2.33
CA ASN A 307 1.65 19.22 3.49
C ASN A 307 0.22 19.12 4.03
N ILE A 308 0.07 19.13 5.34
CA ILE A 308 -1.24 19.20 5.98
C ILE A 308 -1.85 20.58 5.70
N LYS A 309 -3.08 20.61 5.19
CA LYS A 309 -3.87 21.85 5.04
C LYS A 309 -5.27 21.69 5.63
N ASP A 310 -5.95 22.81 5.79
CA ASP A 310 -7.34 22.86 6.24
C ASP A 310 -7.58 22.17 7.60
N ALA A 311 -6.55 22.22 8.45
CA ALA A 311 -6.50 21.56 9.76
C ALA A 311 -6.40 22.60 10.87
N GLY A 312 -7.25 22.52 11.90
CA GLY A 312 -7.20 23.45 13.03
C GLY A 312 -8.53 23.66 13.74
N PRO A 313 -8.56 24.47 14.81
CA PRO A 313 -9.79 24.81 15.51
C PRO A 313 -10.77 25.53 14.59
N VAL A 314 -12.05 25.11 14.59
CA VAL A 314 -13.07 25.69 13.70
C VAL A 314 -13.16 27.21 13.84
N VAL A 315 -12.96 27.74 15.05
CA VAL A 315 -12.98 29.18 15.34
C VAL A 315 -11.90 30.00 14.61
N THR A 316 -10.86 29.38 14.07
CA THR A 316 -9.81 30.08 13.30
C THR A 316 -10.13 30.19 11.81
N PHE A 317 -11.26 29.63 11.36
CA PHE A 317 -11.68 29.64 9.96
C PHE A 317 -12.88 30.56 9.75
N ASN A 318 -12.77 31.52 8.81
CA ASN A 318 -13.88 32.41 8.44
C ASN A 318 -15.02 31.68 7.71
N LYS A 319 -14.71 30.53 7.09
CA LYS A 319 -15.66 29.68 6.36
C LYS A 319 -15.16 28.23 6.39
N PRO A 320 -16.05 27.23 6.28
CA PRO A 320 -15.62 25.84 6.16
C PRO A 320 -14.66 25.65 4.99
N PRO A 321 -13.49 25.03 5.19
CA PRO A 321 -12.56 24.73 4.12
C PRO A 321 -13.17 23.71 3.15
N LYS A 322 -12.93 23.93 1.86
CA LYS A 322 -13.55 23.20 0.77
C LYS A 322 -12.55 22.30 0.07
N ILE A 323 -13.03 21.17 -0.41
CA ILE A 323 -12.30 20.21 -1.22
C ILE A 323 -13.16 19.74 -2.40
N ALA A 324 -12.52 19.27 -3.46
CA ALA A 324 -13.25 18.67 -4.57
C ALA A 324 -13.98 17.40 -4.09
N VAL A 325 -15.26 17.30 -4.45
CA VAL A 325 -16.07 16.10 -4.23
C VAL A 325 -15.53 14.93 -5.04
N ASP A 326 -15.67 13.74 -4.50
CA ASP A 326 -15.39 12.50 -5.22
C ASP A 326 -16.38 11.42 -4.78
N PRO A 327 -17.31 10.98 -5.65
CA PRO A 327 -18.27 9.94 -5.29
C PRO A 327 -17.62 8.58 -5.02
N ASN A 328 -16.38 8.35 -5.48
CA ASN A 328 -15.66 7.11 -5.20
C ASN A 328 -15.13 7.04 -3.76
N ARG A 329 -15.20 8.13 -2.99
CA ARG A 329 -14.92 8.11 -1.54
C ARG A 329 -16.04 7.49 -0.71
N ARG A 330 -17.14 7.05 -1.33
CA ARG A 330 -18.26 6.41 -0.63
C ARG A 330 -17.77 5.23 0.21
N SER A 331 -18.23 5.14 1.46
CA SER A 331 -17.97 4.00 2.33
C SER A 331 -18.74 2.77 1.85
N LEU A 332 -18.06 1.63 1.78
CA LEU A 332 -18.63 0.33 1.46
C LEU A 332 -19.27 -0.31 2.70
N LEU A 333 -20.38 -1.01 2.49
CA LEU A 333 -20.87 -2.03 3.41
C LEU A 333 -19.98 -3.27 3.32
N ARG A 334 -19.94 -4.09 4.37
CA ARG A 334 -19.18 -5.37 4.36
C ARG A 334 -19.52 -6.25 3.16
N THR A 335 -20.79 -6.33 2.79
CA THR A 335 -21.23 -7.09 1.61
C THR A 335 -20.75 -6.49 0.30
N GLU A 336 -20.69 -5.16 0.21
CA GLU A 336 -20.15 -4.49 -0.98
C GLU A 336 -18.63 -4.71 -1.08
N TRP A 337 -17.91 -4.58 0.03
CA TRP A 337 -16.47 -4.85 0.09
C TRP A 337 -16.15 -6.30 -0.30
N ILE A 338 -16.88 -7.29 0.21
CA ILE A 338 -16.70 -8.70 -0.17
C ILE A 338 -16.92 -8.91 -1.67
N ASN A 339 -17.89 -8.22 -2.27
CA ASN A 339 -18.19 -8.34 -3.70
C ASN A 339 -17.15 -7.68 -4.62
N GLU A 340 -16.18 -6.93 -4.08
CA GLU A 340 -15.11 -6.33 -4.89
C GLU A 340 -13.99 -7.33 -5.26
N PHE A 341 -13.87 -8.44 -4.51
CA PHE A 341 -12.87 -9.51 -4.68
C PHE A 341 -13.44 -10.68 -5.50
#